data_AF-A0A935BKA3-F1
#
_entry.id   AF-A0A935BKA3-F1
#
_cell.length_a   1.000
_cell.length_b   1.000
_cell.length_c   1.000
_cell.angle_alpha   90.00
_cell.angle_beta   90.00
_cell.angle_gamma   90.00
#
_symmetry.space_group_name_H-M   'P 1'
#
loop_
_entity.id
_entity.type
_entity.pdbx_description
1 polymer ?
#
loop_
_entity_poly.entity_id
_entity_poly.type
_entity_poly.pdbx_seq_one_letter_code
_entity_poly.pdbx_strand_id
1 'polypeptide(L)'
;MDSKERNINLYLLALTPFALAVIGWALMGMTPEKIDAGVVTLAALTAFCSCYLRIQLPRVNIHLTITDGLIIFAMLQYGGEIAVLLAVVEITAASLNMLRGTMPIKVKTIVINVWMQALTVFAAHYAVSTIFGPIDRILQRQEISSFIWLLAAMAMALFLVNSVLVAIYTSLKKEMSFWAVWSNNLASAIVLYLTGGVVGGIMIKALEKGRFLSACCGHRLFWHCLSYIPAIR
;
A
#
# COMPACT_ATOMS: atom_id res chain seq x y z
N MET A 1 -36.65 1.91 -6.80
CA MET A 1 -35.19 1.94 -6.58
C MET A 1 -34.54 2.02 -7.94
N ASP A 2 -33.75 3.05 -8.19
CA ASP A 2 -33.13 3.33 -9.48
C ASP A 2 -32.24 2.14 -9.91
N SER A 3 -32.29 1.72 -11.17
CA SER A 3 -31.60 0.50 -11.66
C SER A 3 -30.09 0.56 -11.38
N LYS A 4 -29.54 1.77 -11.45
CA LYS A 4 -28.16 2.14 -11.10
C LYS A 4 -27.83 1.90 -9.64
N GLU A 5 -28.68 2.35 -8.72
CA GLU A 5 -28.45 2.15 -7.28
C GLU A 5 -28.54 0.67 -6.89
N ARG A 6 -29.41 -0.09 -7.56
CA ARG A 6 -29.50 -1.54 -7.38
C ARG A 6 -28.17 -2.22 -7.74
N ASN A 7 -27.58 -1.89 -8.89
CA ASN A 7 -26.31 -2.50 -9.33
C ASN A 7 -25.14 -2.13 -8.40
N ILE A 8 -25.07 -0.89 -7.93
CA ILE A 8 -24.04 -0.46 -6.96
C ILE A 8 -24.22 -1.17 -5.61
N ASN A 9 -25.46 -1.31 -5.13
CA ASN A 9 -25.72 -2.03 -3.89
C ASN A 9 -25.39 -3.53 -4.02
N LEU A 10 -25.67 -4.16 -5.17
CA LEU A 10 -25.27 -5.54 -5.45
C LEU A 10 -23.74 -5.70 -5.47
N TYR A 11 -23.03 -4.76 -6.11
CA TYR A 11 -21.57 -4.75 -6.11
C TYR A 11 -21.00 -4.61 -4.69
N LEU A 12 -21.56 -3.70 -3.88
CA LEU A 12 -21.17 -3.54 -2.48
C LEU A 12 -21.48 -4.79 -1.65
N LEU A 13 -22.66 -5.39 -1.83
CA LEU A 13 -23.05 -6.64 -1.16
C LEU A 13 -22.06 -7.76 -1.48
N ALA A 14 -21.63 -7.87 -2.74
CA ALA A 14 -20.66 -8.86 -3.17
C ALA A 14 -19.27 -8.58 -2.57
N LEU A 15 -18.81 -7.32 -2.54
CA LEU A 15 -17.47 -6.98 -2.03
C LEU A 15 -17.33 -7.14 -0.52
N THR A 16 -18.39 -6.83 0.22
CA THR A 16 -18.39 -6.75 1.69
C THR A 16 -17.88 -8.04 2.36
N PRO A 17 -18.37 -9.26 2.05
CA PRO A 17 -17.90 -10.48 2.71
C PRO A 17 -16.42 -10.76 2.43
N PHE A 18 -15.95 -10.57 1.19
CA PHE A 18 -14.53 -10.77 0.86
C PHE A 18 -13.64 -9.78 1.60
N ALA A 19 -14.04 -8.51 1.61
CA ALA A 19 -13.23 -7.47 2.23
C ALA A 19 -13.22 -7.60 3.76
N LEU A 20 -14.36 -7.97 4.38
CA LEU A 20 -14.40 -8.31 5.81
C LEU A 20 -13.54 -9.53 6.13
N ALA A 21 -13.55 -10.57 5.30
CA ALA A 21 -12.70 -11.74 5.49
C ALA A 21 -11.21 -11.36 5.40
N VAL A 22 -10.82 -10.50 4.45
CA VAL A 22 -9.45 -10.02 4.30
C VAL A 22 -9.01 -9.15 5.48
N ILE A 23 -9.85 -8.23 5.96
CA ILE A 23 -9.53 -7.45 7.15
C ILE A 23 -9.45 -8.35 8.39
N GLY A 24 -10.38 -9.30 8.53
CA GLY A 24 -10.35 -10.29 9.61
C GLY A 24 -9.07 -11.12 9.60
N TRP A 25 -8.65 -11.60 8.43
CA TRP A 25 -7.37 -12.28 8.24
C TRP A 25 -6.18 -11.40 8.64
N ALA A 26 -6.16 -10.14 8.19
CA ALA A 26 -5.08 -9.21 8.54
C ALA A 26 -5.02 -8.90 10.04
N LEU A 27 -6.16 -8.79 10.72
CA LEU A 27 -6.23 -8.59 12.17
C LEU A 27 -5.78 -9.82 12.95
N MET A 28 -6.14 -11.03 12.50
CA MET A 28 -5.73 -12.28 13.14
C MET A 28 -4.25 -12.61 12.94
N GLY A 29 -3.69 -12.26 11.77
CA GLY A 29 -2.27 -12.43 11.47
C GLY A 29 -1.35 -11.38 12.13
N MET A 30 -1.93 -10.34 12.74
CA MET A 30 -1.16 -9.29 13.41
C MET A 30 -0.67 -9.78 14.77
N THR A 31 0.59 -10.22 14.84
CA THR A 31 1.27 -10.43 16.12
C THR A 31 1.56 -9.06 16.75
N PRO A 32 1.12 -8.77 18.00
CA PRO A 32 1.34 -7.48 18.66
C PRO A 32 2.82 -7.08 18.73
N GLU A 33 3.71 -8.07 18.75
CA GLU A 33 5.17 -7.92 18.75
C GLU A 33 5.72 -7.27 17.47
N LYS A 34 4.98 -7.32 16.36
CA LYS A 34 5.35 -6.67 15.09
C LYS A 34 4.94 -5.20 15.02
N ILE A 35 4.13 -4.72 15.98
CA ILE A 35 3.74 -3.31 16.07
C ILE A 35 4.88 -2.54 16.74
N ASP A 36 5.89 -2.21 15.94
CA ASP A 36 6.98 -1.34 16.36
C ASP A 36 6.63 0.14 16.11
N ALA A 37 7.36 1.05 16.75
CA ALA A 37 7.30 2.49 16.49
C ALA A 37 7.45 2.82 14.99
N GLY A 38 8.13 1.95 14.23
CA GLY A 38 8.22 2.05 12.78
C GLY A 38 6.88 1.91 12.04
N VAL A 39 6.00 1.00 12.48
CA VAL A 39 4.66 0.82 11.86
C VAL A 39 3.78 2.03 12.14
N VAL A 40 3.80 2.54 13.38
CA VAL A 40 3.04 3.74 13.78
C VAL A 40 3.53 4.96 13.00
N THR A 41 4.84 5.13 12.87
CA THR A 41 5.44 6.22 12.09
C THR A 41 5.05 6.10 10.61
N LEU A 42 5.10 4.89 10.05
CA LEU A 42 4.68 4.63 8.67
C LEU A 42 3.19 4.95 8.48
N ALA A 43 2.33 4.57 9.42
CA ALA A 43 0.91 4.88 9.37
C ALA A 43 0.63 6.38 9.44
N ALA A 44 1.31 7.09 10.35
CA ALA A 44 1.20 8.54 10.45
C ALA A 44 1.68 9.24 9.17
N LEU A 45 2.82 8.83 8.62
CA LEU A 45 3.35 9.37 7.37
C LEU A 45 2.41 9.10 6.19
N THR A 46 1.90 7.88 6.08
CA THR A 46 0.94 7.46 5.05
C THR A 46 -0.34 8.29 5.12
N ALA A 47 -0.91 8.45 6.32
CA ALA A 47 -2.10 9.29 6.55
C ALA A 47 -1.82 10.76 6.24
N PHE A 48 -0.67 11.29 6.65
CA PHE A 48 -0.25 12.66 6.35
C PHE A 48 -0.09 12.89 4.85
N CYS A 49 0.63 12.01 4.15
CA CYS A 49 0.79 12.06 2.70
C CYS A 49 -0.58 11.99 2.00
N SER A 50 -1.47 11.11 2.45
CA SER A 50 -2.82 10.96 1.90
C SER A 50 -3.69 12.21 2.07
N CYS A 51 -3.52 12.96 3.17
CA CYS A 51 -4.26 14.20 3.42
C CYS A 51 -3.66 15.43 2.72
N TYR A 52 -2.33 15.58 2.70
CA TYR A 52 -1.64 16.81 2.27
C TYR A 52 -1.06 16.73 0.86
N LEU A 53 -0.66 15.55 0.38
CA LEU A 53 0.02 15.38 -0.92
C LEU A 53 -0.94 14.93 -2.03
N ARG A 54 -2.25 15.12 -1.84
CA ARG A 54 -3.24 15.02 -2.92
C ARG A 54 -3.28 16.30 -3.74
N ILE A 55 -2.18 16.63 -4.41
CA ILE A 55 -2.17 17.71 -5.39
C ILE A 55 -2.95 17.20 -6.61
N GLN A 56 -4.16 17.73 -6.82
CA GLN A 56 -4.90 17.51 -8.06
C GLN A 56 -4.19 18.31 -9.15
N LEU A 57 -3.40 17.66 -10.01
CA LEU A 57 -2.83 18.32 -11.18
C LEU A 57 -3.96 18.59 -12.19
N PRO A 58 -4.34 19.86 -12.46
CA PRO A 58 -5.54 20.19 -13.25
C PRO A 58 -5.46 19.79 -14.73
N ARG A 59 -4.27 19.46 -15.24
CA ARG A 59 -4.01 19.20 -16.66
C ARG A 59 -3.86 17.73 -17.03
N VAL A 60 -3.66 16.89 -16.03
CA VAL A 60 -3.52 15.43 -16.15
C VAL A 60 -4.12 14.87 -14.88
N ASN A 61 -5.26 14.15 -14.98
CA ASN A 61 -5.93 13.48 -13.86
C ASN A 61 -5.08 12.33 -13.31
N ILE A 62 -3.87 12.62 -12.86
CA ILE A 62 -2.87 11.70 -12.36
C ILE A 62 -2.58 12.13 -10.94
N HIS A 63 -3.18 11.39 -10.00
CA HIS A 63 -2.85 11.51 -8.58
C HIS A 63 -1.59 10.70 -8.33
N LEU A 64 -0.41 11.35 -8.34
CA LEU A 64 0.84 10.74 -7.90
C LEU A 64 0.78 10.50 -6.39
N THR A 65 0.28 9.34 -5.98
CA THR A 65 0.26 8.93 -4.57
C THR A 65 1.59 8.29 -4.20
N ILE A 66 2.46 9.08 -3.57
CA ILE A 66 3.65 8.57 -2.85
C ILE A 66 3.25 7.43 -1.88
N THR A 67 1.99 7.44 -1.45
CA THR A 67 1.40 6.44 -0.59
C THR A 67 1.38 5.02 -1.16
N ASP A 68 1.23 4.84 -2.48
CA ASP A 68 1.30 3.50 -3.08
C ASP A 68 2.70 2.88 -2.88
N GLY A 69 3.75 3.71 -2.90
CA GLY A 69 5.10 3.30 -2.54
C GLY A 69 5.26 2.95 -1.07
N LEU A 70 4.56 3.66 -0.17
CA LEU A 70 4.53 3.34 1.27
C LEU A 70 3.81 2.02 1.55
N ILE A 71 2.76 1.68 0.80
CA ILE A 71 2.09 0.37 0.89
C ILE A 71 3.01 -0.75 0.42
N ILE A 72 3.67 -0.58 -0.73
CA ILE A 72 4.64 -1.56 -1.24
C ILE A 72 5.77 -1.74 -0.23
N PHE A 73 6.28 -0.65 0.32
CA PHE A 73 7.28 -0.66 1.38
C PHE A 73 6.78 -1.43 2.62
N ALA A 74 5.54 -1.17 3.07
CA ALA A 74 4.93 -1.88 4.19
C ALA A 74 4.86 -3.38 3.94
N MET A 75 4.44 -3.76 2.72
CA MET A 75 4.31 -5.17 2.33
C MET A 75 5.65 -5.90 2.34
N LEU A 76 6.74 -5.23 1.94
CA LEU A 76 8.09 -5.79 1.96
C LEU A 76 8.68 -5.89 3.37
N GLN A 77 8.47 -4.86 4.21
CA GLN A 77 9.15 -4.77 5.51
C GLN A 77 8.38 -5.43 6.65
N TYR A 78 7.05 -5.40 6.59
CA TYR A 78 6.17 -5.81 7.69
C TYR A 78 5.23 -6.95 7.31
N GLY A 79 5.11 -7.28 6.02
CA GLY A 79 4.25 -8.35 5.51
C GLY A 79 2.92 -7.84 4.95
N GLY A 80 2.12 -8.78 4.43
CA GLY A 80 0.85 -8.49 3.77
C GLY A 80 -0.22 -7.97 4.73
N GLU A 81 -0.22 -8.46 5.97
CA GLU A 81 -1.22 -8.16 6.99
C GLU A 81 -1.18 -6.67 7.36
N ILE A 82 0.01 -6.16 7.71
CA ILE A 82 0.21 -4.76 8.07
C ILE A 82 -0.03 -3.86 6.85
N ALA A 83 0.39 -4.28 5.66
CA ALA A 83 0.14 -3.52 4.43
C ALA A 83 -1.36 -3.35 4.13
N VAL A 84 -2.18 -4.39 4.33
CA VAL A 84 -3.64 -4.32 4.16
C VAL A 84 -4.25 -3.33 5.14
N LEU A 85 -3.90 -3.42 6.43
CA LEU A 85 -4.42 -2.49 7.44
C LEU A 85 -4.00 -1.04 7.15
N LEU A 86 -2.74 -0.84 6.75
CA LEU A 86 -2.21 0.47 6.39
C LEU A 86 -2.97 1.08 5.21
N ALA A 87 -3.28 0.28 4.19
CA ALA A 87 -4.02 0.74 3.02
C ALA A 87 -5.49 1.08 3.35
N VAL A 88 -6.11 0.33 4.27
CA VAL A 88 -7.44 0.66 4.80
C VAL A 88 -7.41 2.00 5.55
N VAL A 89 -6.43 2.21 6.42
CA VAL A 89 -6.26 3.46 7.17
C VAL A 89 -6.02 4.63 6.23
N GLU A 90 -5.15 4.45 5.23
CA GLU A 90 -4.88 5.46 4.21
C GLU A 90 -6.15 5.93 3.52
N ILE A 91 -6.89 5.00 2.90
CA ILE A 91 -8.06 5.36 2.10
C ILE A 91 -9.18 5.91 2.97
N THR A 92 -9.30 5.44 4.20
CA THR A 92 -10.22 5.98 5.19
C THR A 92 -9.84 7.42 5.52
N ALA A 93 -8.58 7.69 5.87
CA ALA A 93 -8.09 9.04 6.18
C ALA A 93 -8.27 10.00 5.00
N ALA A 94 -7.92 9.55 3.79
CA ALA A 94 -8.10 10.31 2.56
C ALA A 94 -9.57 10.68 2.33
N SER A 95 -10.47 9.72 2.52
CA SER A 95 -11.90 9.89 2.29
C SER A 95 -12.54 10.79 3.36
N LEU A 96 -12.11 10.68 4.61
CA LEU A 96 -12.51 11.58 5.70
C LEU A 96 -12.06 13.01 5.45
N ASN A 97 -10.83 13.20 4.94
CA ASN A 97 -10.35 14.53 4.56
C ASN A 97 -11.21 15.13 3.43
N MET A 98 -11.61 14.33 2.44
CA MET A 98 -12.52 14.78 1.37
C MET A 98 -13.92 15.11 1.88
N LEU A 99 -14.45 14.38 2.87
CA LEU A 99 -15.73 14.70 3.50
C LEU A 99 -15.73 16.07 4.21
N ARG A 100 -14.58 16.48 4.75
CA ARG A 100 -14.41 17.79 5.40
C ARG A 100 -14.18 18.93 4.38
N GLY A 101 -13.95 18.60 3.11
CA GLY A 101 -13.74 19.56 2.03
C GLY A 101 -15.04 20.07 1.37
N THR A 102 -14.89 20.87 0.32
CA THR A 102 -15.97 21.64 -0.33
C THR A 102 -16.96 20.77 -1.14
N MET A 103 -16.68 19.49 -1.37
CA MET A 103 -17.56 18.57 -2.11
C MET A 103 -17.83 17.29 -1.31
N PRO A 104 -18.99 17.15 -0.64
CA PRO A 104 -19.29 15.98 0.18
C PRO A 104 -19.45 14.72 -0.69
N ILE A 105 -18.57 13.75 -0.49
CA ILE A 105 -18.66 12.43 -1.13
C ILE A 105 -19.70 11.59 -0.39
N LYS A 106 -20.48 10.79 -1.12
CA LYS A 106 -21.42 9.84 -0.50
C LYS A 106 -20.65 8.79 0.31
N VAL A 107 -21.04 8.57 1.57
CA VAL A 107 -20.44 7.55 2.47
C VAL A 107 -20.31 6.18 1.81
N LYS A 108 -21.30 5.76 1.01
CA LYS A 108 -21.24 4.51 0.24
C LYS A 108 -20.00 4.41 -0.66
N THR A 109 -19.58 5.49 -1.30
CA THR A 109 -18.41 5.50 -2.18
C THR A 109 -17.11 5.31 -1.39
N ILE A 110 -17.06 5.88 -0.18
CA ILE A 110 -15.93 5.74 0.74
C ILE A 110 -15.76 4.28 1.13
N VAL A 111 -16.85 3.65 1.56
CA VAL A 111 -16.88 2.23 1.95
C VAL A 111 -16.42 1.34 0.79
N ILE A 112 -16.94 1.57 -0.43
CA ILE A 112 -16.51 0.81 -1.62
C ILE A 112 -15.01 0.97 -1.88
N ASN A 113 -14.49 2.20 -1.81
CA ASN A 113 -13.06 2.46 -2.04
C ASN A 113 -12.17 1.76 -1.00
N VAL A 114 -12.56 1.80 0.28
CA VAL A 114 -11.84 1.10 1.36
C VAL A 114 -11.82 -0.41 1.10
N TRP A 115 -12.97 -1.00 0.74
CA TRP A 115 -13.04 -2.43 0.46
C TRP A 115 -12.23 -2.85 -0.78
N MET A 116 -12.30 -2.07 -1.87
CA MET A 116 -11.50 -2.33 -3.07
C MET A 116 -10.00 -2.25 -2.77
N GLN A 117 -9.58 -1.28 -1.96
CA GLN A 117 -8.17 -1.14 -1.58
C GLN A 117 -7.68 -2.34 -0.77
N ALA A 118 -8.44 -2.76 0.24
CA ALA A 118 -8.08 -3.92 1.07
C ALA A 118 -7.90 -5.18 0.22
N LEU A 119 -8.84 -5.44 -0.70
CA LEU A 119 -8.79 -6.57 -1.62
C LEU A 119 -7.60 -6.49 -2.59
N THR A 120 -7.31 -5.29 -3.10
CA THR A 120 -6.18 -5.05 -4.01
C THR A 120 -4.86 -5.41 -3.34
N VAL A 121 -4.62 -4.89 -2.14
CA VAL A 121 -3.35 -5.11 -1.42
C VAL A 121 -3.21 -6.58 -1.01
N PHE A 122 -4.30 -7.21 -0.57
CA PHE A 122 -4.31 -8.63 -0.26
C PHE A 122 -4.02 -9.50 -1.48
N ALA A 123 -4.70 -9.25 -2.60
CA ALA A 123 -4.48 -9.99 -3.84
C ALA A 123 -3.05 -9.80 -4.37
N ALA A 124 -2.49 -8.60 -4.27
CA ALA A 124 -1.10 -8.35 -4.65
C ALA A 124 -0.11 -9.12 -3.76
N HIS A 125 -0.31 -9.11 -2.44
CA HIS A 125 0.52 -9.90 -1.52
C HIS A 125 0.47 -11.39 -1.87
N TYR A 126 -0.73 -11.95 -2.09
CA TYR A 126 -0.91 -13.36 -2.40
C TYR A 126 -0.36 -13.74 -3.79
N ALA A 127 -0.56 -12.88 -4.80
CA ALA A 127 0.01 -13.10 -6.13
C ALA A 127 1.55 -13.14 -6.09
N VAL A 128 2.16 -12.27 -5.30
CA VAL A 128 3.61 -12.21 -5.19
C VAL A 128 4.17 -13.36 -4.36
N SER A 129 3.50 -13.73 -3.26
CA SER A 129 3.94 -14.85 -2.42
C SER A 129 3.78 -16.20 -3.12
N THR A 130 2.83 -16.34 -4.04
CA THR A 130 2.67 -17.54 -4.87
C THR A 130 3.72 -17.64 -5.98
N ILE A 131 4.10 -16.52 -6.61
CA ILE A 131 5.10 -16.51 -7.70
C ILE A 131 6.52 -16.67 -7.15
N PHE A 132 6.88 -15.95 -6.10
CA PHE A 132 8.26 -15.89 -5.60
C PHE A 132 8.50 -16.62 -4.26
N GLY A 133 7.43 -17.09 -3.60
CA GLY A 133 7.51 -17.66 -2.26
C GLY A 133 7.55 -16.61 -1.14
N PRO A 134 8.00 -16.98 0.07
CA PRO A 134 8.08 -16.06 1.19
C PRO A 134 9.02 -14.87 0.89
N ILE A 135 8.49 -13.65 0.99
CA ILE A 135 9.17 -12.39 0.65
C ILE A 135 10.50 -12.24 1.42
N ASP A 136 10.54 -12.70 2.67
CA ASP A 136 11.73 -12.63 3.54
C ASP A 136 12.95 -13.34 2.93
N ARG A 137 12.73 -14.46 2.22
CA ARG A 137 13.81 -15.23 1.60
C ARG A 137 14.45 -14.49 0.43
N ILE A 138 13.69 -13.67 -0.26
CA ILE A 138 14.15 -12.91 -1.42
C ILE A 138 14.97 -11.71 -0.95
N LEU A 139 14.50 -11.03 0.10
CA LEU A 139 15.24 -9.94 0.75
C LEU A 139 16.58 -10.42 1.31
N GLN A 140 16.62 -11.63 1.89
CA GLN A 140 17.86 -12.21 2.43
C GLN A 140 18.90 -12.56 1.36
N ARG A 141 18.49 -12.92 0.14
CA ARG A 141 19.42 -13.28 -0.95
C ARG A 141 20.22 -12.09 -1.49
N GLN A 142 19.78 -10.87 -1.24
CA GLN A 142 20.42 -9.61 -1.70
C GLN A 142 20.69 -9.51 -3.21
N GLU A 143 20.11 -10.38 -4.03
CA GLU A 143 20.21 -10.33 -5.49
C GLU A 143 19.33 -9.20 -6.03
N ILE A 144 19.98 -8.19 -6.63
CA ILE A 144 19.29 -6.99 -7.16
C ILE A 144 18.28 -7.36 -8.24
N SER A 145 18.59 -8.31 -9.12
CA SER A 145 17.70 -8.72 -10.21
C SER A 145 16.39 -9.33 -9.68
N SER A 146 16.48 -10.26 -8.74
CA SER A 146 15.32 -10.90 -8.10
C SER A 146 14.46 -9.87 -7.35
N PHE A 147 15.09 -8.87 -6.72
CA PHE A 147 14.39 -7.78 -6.05
C PHE A 147 13.65 -6.85 -7.01
N ILE A 148 14.23 -6.52 -8.17
CA ILE A 148 13.56 -5.69 -9.19
C ILE A 148 12.34 -6.43 -9.74
N TRP A 149 12.46 -7.72 -10.05
CA TRP A 149 11.33 -8.53 -10.51
C TRP A 149 10.22 -8.65 -9.47
N LEU A 150 10.57 -8.79 -8.19
CA LEU A 150 9.62 -8.78 -7.08
C LEU A 150 8.83 -7.46 -7.02
N LEU A 151 9.53 -6.31 -7.08
CA LEU A 151 8.89 -4.99 -7.07
C LEU A 151 7.98 -4.78 -8.28
N ALA A 152 8.45 -5.19 -9.47
CA ALA A 152 7.67 -5.09 -10.70
C ALA A 152 6.39 -5.93 -10.62
N ALA A 153 6.49 -7.17 -10.11
CA ALA A 153 5.34 -8.05 -9.92
C ALA A 153 4.34 -7.49 -8.90
N MET A 154 4.82 -6.95 -7.77
CA MET A 154 3.97 -6.28 -6.77
C MET A 154 3.23 -5.09 -7.38
N ALA A 155 3.96 -4.19 -8.05
CA ALA A 155 3.36 -3.02 -8.69
C ALA A 155 2.33 -3.41 -9.76
N MET A 156 2.63 -4.44 -10.55
CA MET A 156 1.74 -4.94 -11.59
C MET A 156 0.48 -5.59 -11.00
N ALA A 157 0.61 -6.37 -9.92
CA ALA A 157 -0.54 -6.98 -9.27
C ALA A 157 -1.46 -5.92 -8.62
N LEU A 158 -0.88 -4.94 -7.91
CA LEU A 158 -1.62 -3.80 -7.37
C LEU A 158 -2.35 -3.03 -8.48
N PHE A 159 -1.67 -2.76 -9.59
CA PHE A 159 -2.26 -2.10 -10.75
C PHE A 159 -3.41 -2.88 -11.37
N LEU A 160 -3.20 -4.17 -11.69
CA LEU A 160 -4.20 -4.98 -12.39
C LEU A 160 -5.47 -5.13 -11.53
N VAL A 161 -5.31 -5.49 -10.26
CA VAL A 161 -6.46 -5.71 -9.37
C VAL A 161 -7.19 -4.40 -9.12
N ASN A 162 -6.49 -3.31 -8.79
CA ASN A 162 -7.16 -2.04 -8.53
C ASN A 162 -7.86 -1.50 -9.79
N SER A 163 -7.17 -1.53 -10.94
CA SER A 163 -7.74 -0.99 -12.18
C SER A 163 -8.99 -1.75 -12.62
N VAL A 164 -9.03 -3.07 -12.46
CA VAL A 164 -10.21 -3.89 -12.76
C VAL A 164 -11.36 -3.55 -11.81
N LEU A 165 -11.13 -3.51 -10.49
CA LEU A 165 -12.17 -3.19 -9.50
C LEU A 165 -12.74 -1.78 -9.71
N VAL A 166 -11.87 -0.79 -9.94
CA VAL A 166 -12.26 0.60 -10.21
C VAL A 166 -13.00 0.72 -11.54
N ALA A 167 -12.58 0.00 -12.58
CA ALA A 167 -13.25 0.00 -13.88
C ALA A 167 -14.66 -0.60 -13.78
N ILE A 168 -14.85 -1.71 -13.05
CA ILE A 168 -16.17 -2.30 -12.79
C ILE A 168 -17.06 -1.30 -12.03
N TYR A 169 -16.57 -0.70 -10.95
CA TYR A 169 -17.35 0.28 -10.20
C TYR A 169 -17.74 1.49 -11.08
N THR A 170 -16.79 1.98 -11.88
CA THR A 170 -17.00 3.15 -12.73
C THR A 170 -17.96 2.85 -13.88
N SER A 171 -17.90 1.66 -14.50
CA SER A 171 -18.85 1.25 -15.53
C SER A 171 -20.26 1.16 -14.98
N LEU A 172 -20.43 0.61 -13.76
CA LEU A 172 -21.74 0.58 -13.08
C LEU A 172 -22.26 1.99 -12.74
N LYS A 173 -21.38 2.93 -12.42
CA LYS A 173 -21.76 4.30 -12.05
C LYS A 173 -22.01 5.21 -13.26
N LYS A 174 -21.30 5.02 -14.38
CA LYS A 174 -21.38 5.88 -15.57
C LYS A 174 -22.14 5.25 -16.74
N GLU A 175 -22.58 4.00 -16.63
CA GLU A 175 -23.21 3.23 -17.71
C GLU A 175 -22.37 3.18 -18.99
N MET A 176 -21.05 3.25 -18.83
CA MET A 176 -20.08 3.14 -19.91
C MET A 176 -19.58 1.70 -20.02
N SER A 177 -19.09 1.32 -21.20
CA SER A 177 -18.43 0.02 -21.37
C SER A 177 -17.17 -0.08 -20.51
N PHE A 178 -16.98 -1.25 -19.89
CA PHE A 178 -15.80 -1.56 -19.08
C PHE A 178 -14.50 -1.27 -19.84
N TRP A 179 -14.42 -1.71 -21.09
CA TRP A 179 -13.24 -1.53 -21.95
C TRP A 179 -12.89 -0.07 -22.19
N ALA A 180 -13.88 0.80 -22.45
CA ALA A 180 -13.64 2.21 -22.67
C ALA A 180 -13.11 2.92 -21.41
N VAL A 181 -13.60 2.52 -20.22
CA VAL A 181 -13.10 3.06 -18.95
C VAL A 181 -11.69 2.55 -18.65
N TRP A 182 -11.45 1.26 -18.90
CA TRP A 182 -10.17 0.62 -18.60
C TRP A 182 -9.06 1.15 -19.52
N SER A 183 -9.27 1.17 -20.84
CA SER A 183 -8.26 1.65 -21.80
C SER A 183 -7.88 3.12 -21.59
N ASN A 184 -8.84 3.97 -21.26
CA ASN A 184 -8.61 5.41 -21.07
C ASN A 184 -7.79 5.73 -19.81
N ASN A 185 -7.84 4.90 -18.77
CA ASN A 185 -7.13 5.12 -17.52
C ASN A 185 -5.88 4.25 -17.37
N LEU A 186 -5.68 3.28 -18.28
CA LEU A 186 -4.63 2.26 -18.20
C LEU A 186 -3.23 2.87 -18.11
N ALA A 187 -2.89 3.77 -19.04
CA ALA A 187 -1.57 4.37 -19.15
C ALA A 187 -1.21 5.21 -17.93
N SER A 188 -2.17 5.99 -17.42
CA SER A 188 -1.97 6.80 -16.21
C SER A 188 -1.76 5.91 -14.99
N ALA A 189 -2.58 4.87 -14.83
CA ALA A 189 -2.51 4.00 -13.67
C ALA A 189 -1.22 3.16 -13.64
N ILE A 190 -0.77 2.59 -14.77
CA ILE A 190 0.47 1.80 -14.77
C ILE A 190 1.70 2.64 -14.40
N VAL A 191 1.78 3.89 -14.87
CA VAL A 191 2.87 4.82 -14.52
C VAL A 191 2.89 5.10 -13.01
N LEU A 192 1.71 5.28 -12.40
CA LEU A 192 1.58 5.52 -10.97
C LEU A 192 2.10 4.34 -10.14
N TYR A 193 1.66 3.12 -10.46
CA TYR A 193 2.07 1.92 -9.71
C TYR A 193 3.54 1.59 -9.89
N LEU A 194 4.10 1.74 -11.10
CA LEU A 194 5.52 1.56 -11.34
C LEU A 194 6.35 2.57 -10.56
N THR A 195 5.92 3.84 -10.52
CA THR A 195 6.57 4.88 -9.71
C THR A 195 6.50 4.54 -8.23
N GLY A 196 5.36 4.06 -7.73
CA GLY A 196 5.21 3.56 -6.36
C GLY A 196 6.19 2.41 -6.06
N GLY A 197 6.34 1.46 -6.98
CA GLY A 197 7.31 0.35 -6.85
C GLY A 197 8.75 0.84 -6.73
N VAL A 198 9.14 1.83 -7.53
CA VAL A 198 10.47 2.46 -7.45
C VAL A 198 10.67 3.15 -6.09
N VAL A 199 9.68 3.92 -5.62
CA VAL A 199 9.74 4.60 -4.31
C VAL A 199 9.88 3.58 -3.18
N GLY A 200 9.05 2.54 -3.15
CA GLY A 200 9.12 1.49 -2.14
C GLY A 200 10.46 0.75 -2.16
N GLY A 201 10.99 0.46 -3.35
CA GLY A 201 12.30 -0.15 -3.53
C GLY A 201 13.46 0.70 -3.02
N ILE A 202 13.46 2.00 -3.32
CA ILE A 202 14.46 2.95 -2.81
C ILE A 202 14.38 3.05 -1.28
N MET A 203 13.17 3.07 -0.71
CA MET A 203 12.98 3.12 0.74
C MET A 203 13.57 1.91 1.47
N ILE A 204 13.33 0.70 0.97
CA ILE A 204 13.94 -0.52 1.55
C ILE A 204 15.48 -0.43 1.50
N LYS A 205 16.05 -0.04 0.35
CA LYS A 205 17.51 0.09 0.21
C LYS A 205 18.10 1.19 1.08
N ALA A 206 17.37 2.28 1.29
CA ALA A 206 17.76 3.34 2.21
C ALA A 206 17.77 2.84 3.67
N LEU A 207 16.77 2.05 4.09
CA LEU A 207 16.74 1.47 5.43
C LEU A 207 17.81 0.40 5.65
N GLU A 208 18.10 -0.44 4.67
CA GLU A 208 19.22 -1.40 4.75
C GLU A 208 20.55 -0.68 4.99
N LYS A 209 20.83 0.38 4.22
CA LYS A 209 22.02 1.22 4.43
C LYS A 209 22.01 1.94 5.78
N GLY A 210 20.85 2.45 6.21
CA GLY A 210 20.69 3.12 7.50
C GLY A 210 20.94 2.19 8.69
N ARG A 211 20.41 0.96 8.65
CA ARG A 211 20.65 -0.08 9.66
C ARG A 211 22.12 -0.51 9.67
N PHE A 212 22.77 -0.59 8.51
CA PHE A 212 24.20 -0.86 8.43
C PHE A 212 25.03 0.26 9.09
N LEU A 213 24.69 1.52 8.84
CA LEU A 213 25.34 2.67 9.46
C LEU A 213 25.11 2.72 10.98
N SER A 214 23.90 2.47 11.46
CA SER A 214 23.63 2.44 12.90
C SER A 214 24.27 1.24 13.59
N ALA A 215 24.35 0.08 12.94
CA ALA A 215 25.10 -1.07 13.44
C ALA A 215 26.61 -0.80 13.49
N CYS A 216 27.19 -0.19 12.45
CA CYS A 216 28.60 0.20 12.44
C CYS A 216 28.92 1.31 13.45
N CYS A 217 28.05 2.31 13.60
CA CYS A 217 28.25 3.41 14.54
C CYS A 217 28.01 2.97 15.99
N GLY A 218 27.00 2.12 16.22
CA GLY A 218 26.74 1.47 17.51
C GLY A 218 27.89 0.55 17.92
N HIS A 219 28.47 -0.22 16.99
CA HIS A 219 29.65 -1.04 17.26
C HIS A 219 30.90 -0.19 17.54
N ARG A 220 31.08 0.93 16.84
CA ARG A 220 32.22 1.84 17.06
C ARG A 220 32.11 2.62 18.38
N LEU A 221 30.90 2.99 18.83
CA LEU A 221 30.66 3.51 20.17
C LEU A 221 30.82 2.45 21.26
N PHE A 222 30.43 1.19 21.00
CA PHE A 222 30.62 0.09 21.95
C PHE A 222 32.10 -0.23 22.18
N TRP A 223 32.92 -0.21 21.12
CA TRP A 223 34.38 -0.33 21.25
C TRP A 223 35.03 0.90 21.90
N HIS A 224 34.56 2.12 21.60
CA HIS A 224 35.07 3.33 22.27
C HIS A 224 34.73 3.37 23.77
N CYS A 225 33.58 2.83 24.20
CA CYS A 225 33.23 2.66 25.61
C CYS A 225 34.05 1.56 26.30
N LEU A 226 34.33 0.42 25.62
CA LEU A 226 35.16 -0.64 26.22
C LEU A 226 36.64 -0.24 26.35
N SER A 227 37.15 0.64 25.49
CA SER A 227 38.52 1.17 25.61
C SER A 227 38.71 2.20 26.73
N TYR A 228 37.63 2.64 27.39
CA TYR A 228 37.65 3.61 28.50
C TYR A 228 37.30 2.99 29.86
N ILE A 229 37.31 1.66 29.99
CA ILE A 229 37.28 0.99 31.29
C ILE A 229 38.74 0.78 31.72
N PRO A 230 39.33 1.64 32.58
CA PRO A 230 40.61 1.32 33.18
C PRO A 230 40.45 0.04 34.00
N ALA A 231 41.30 -0.94 33.71
CA ALA A 231 41.46 -2.12 34.54
C ALA A 231 41.73 -1.67 35.98
N ILE A 232 40.72 -1.77 36.85
CA ILE A 232 40.88 -1.63 38.29
C ILE A 232 41.69 -2.86 38.73
N ARG A 233 42.94 -2.60 39.08
CA ARG A 233 43.86 -3.54 39.71
C ARG A 233 43.80 -3.34 41.22
#